data_AF-D9SPI4-F1
#
_entry.id   AF-D9SPI4-F1
#
_cell.length_a   1.000
_cell.length_b   1.000
_cell.length_c   1.000
_cell.angle_alpha   90.00
_cell.angle_beta   90.00
_cell.angle_gamma   90.00
#
_symmetry.space_group_name_H-M   'P 1'
#
loop_
_entity.id
_entity.type
_entity.pdbx_description
1 polymer ?
#
loop_
_entity_poly.entity_id
_entity_poly.type
_entity_poly.pdbx_seq_one_letter_code
_entity_poly.pdbx_strand_id
1 'polypeptide(L)'
;MKNNKILKNLRYVLLGIFLIHITVETYLHQVLGGGEAPSIHALCPYGALESLYQVMFSGTFVEKIFSGTLIILVISVAIALIFRRSFCGLICPFGALQEFFGIIGKKIFKKRFVVPEKIDKPMRYLKYVVLAVTLYFAWKTAGLWVNPYDPWAAYGHISEGISALFEEYLIGFIILIAILIGSLLYDRFFCKYLCPMGSFYGLISKLSLGKIVRNENSCVNCNLCSKSCPMNIKVSKAKEIKSAECISCQSCVLSCPKKGTLEYKVKNKSVKPAIVILLVLLIFFGAIGATKVIGMYQVTPSKITSETKLTPEEIKGYMTLEEIATGLKLDLNQVYEKLDLPNSVPKDTKLKEIKDIIPDFEVEEAKEKLKK
;
A
#
# COMPACT_ATOMS: atom_id res chain seq x y z
N MET A 1 7.87 19.94 -26.65
CA MET A 1 8.54 19.67 -25.36
C MET A 1 7.74 20.19 -24.15
N LYS A 2 7.06 21.35 -24.24
CA LYS A 2 6.21 21.89 -23.15
C LYS A 2 5.18 20.89 -22.59
N ASN A 3 4.43 20.19 -23.46
CA ASN A 3 3.43 19.19 -23.04
C ASN A 3 4.05 18.00 -22.29
N ASN A 4 5.28 17.59 -22.59
CA ASN A 4 5.95 16.50 -21.87
C ASN A 4 6.36 16.93 -20.45
N LYS A 5 6.73 18.21 -20.27
CA LYS A 5 7.03 18.77 -18.94
C LYS A 5 5.77 18.82 -18.07
N ILE A 6 4.64 19.23 -18.65
CA ILE A 6 3.34 19.23 -17.97
C ILE A 6 2.96 17.82 -17.50
N LEU A 7 3.01 16.82 -18.39
CA LEU A 7 2.68 15.43 -18.02
C LEU A 7 3.64 14.83 -16.99
N LYS A 8 4.93 15.19 -17.05
CA LYS A 8 5.91 14.75 -16.04
C LYS A 8 5.58 15.34 -14.67
N ASN A 9 5.20 16.61 -14.61
CA ASN A 9 4.77 17.25 -13.36
C ASN A 9 3.44 16.67 -12.88
N LEU A 10 2.48 16.42 -13.77
CA LEU A 10 1.20 15.80 -13.46
C LEU A 10 1.38 14.47 -12.73
N ARG A 11 2.32 13.63 -13.16
CA ARG A 11 2.64 12.38 -12.43
C ARG A 11 3.01 12.63 -10.97
N TYR A 12 3.87 13.61 -10.69
CA TYR A 12 4.27 13.91 -9.31
C TYR A 12 3.12 14.52 -8.51
N VAL A 13 2.29 15.35 -9.14
CA VAL A 13 1.06 15.87 -8.52
C VAL A 13 0.11 14.74 -8.15
N LEU A 14 -0.14 13.79 -9.06
CA LEU A 14 -0.96 12.61 -8.78
C LEU A 14 -0.42 11.81 -7.61
N LEU A 15 0.87 11.46 -7.64
CA LEU A 15 1.52 10.73 -6.53
C LEU A 15 1.42 11.48 -5.20
N GLY A 16 1.51 12.82 -5.23
CA GLY A 16 1.34 13.67 -4.05
C GLY A 16 -0.08 13.65 -3.52
N ILE A 17 -1.08 13.79 -4.41
CA ILE A 17 -2.51 13.72 -4.04
C ILE A 17 -2.83 12.38 -3.39
N PHE A 18 -2.41 11.25 -3.99
CA PHE A 18 -2.64 9.93 -3.41
C PHE A 18 -1.95 9.76 -2.06
N LEU A 19 -0.71 10.22 -1.92
CA LEU A 19 -0.01 10.16 -0.64
C LEU A 19 -0.77 10.95 0.42
N ILE A 20 -1.11 12.22 0.15
CA ILE A 20 -1.86 13.08 1.08
C ILE A 20 -3.20 12.45 1.45
N HIS A 21 -3.97 11.98 0.46
CA HIS A 21 -5.26 11.36 0.71
C HIS A 21 -5.14 10.16 1.67
N ILE A 22 -4.20 9.25 1.41
CA ILE A 22 -3.99 8.08 2.28
C ILE A 22 -3.47 8.49 3.66
N THR A 23 -2.61 9.50 3.75
CA THR A 23 -2.16 10.04 5.04
C THR A 23 -3.33 10.61 5.84
N VAL A 24 -4.25 11.34 5.20
CA VAL A 24 -5.45 11.91 5.83
C VAL A 24 -6.39 10.81 6.29
N GLU A 25 -6.72 9.84 5.43
CA GLU A 25 -7.57 8.70 5.81
C GLU A 25 -6.98 7.93 6.99
N THR A 26 -5.66 7.74 6.99
CA THR A 26 -4.99 7.03 8.08
C THR A 26 -4.97 7.85 9.37
N TYR A 27 -4.77 9.16 9.28
CA TYR A 27 -4.91 10.05 10.44
C TYR A 27 -6.34 9.99 11.01
N LEU A 28 -7.36 10.06 10.15
CA LEU A 28 -8.76 9.93 10.53
C LEU A 28 -9.05 8.55 11.14
N HIS A 29 -8.43 7.47 10.65
CA HIS A 29 -8.54 6.13 11.25
C HIS A 29 -8.04 6.10 12.69
N GLN A 30 -6.95 6.80 13.00
CA GLN A 30 -6.45 6.87 14.37
C GLN A 30 -7.32 7.73 15.29
N VAL A 31 -7.80 8.87 14.79
CA VAL A 31 -8.59 9.84 15.58
C VAL A 31 -10.05 9.40 15.75
N LEU A 32 -10.74 9.11 14.64
CA LEU A 32 -12.15 8.72 14.64
C LEU A 32 -12.36 7.25 14.99
N GLY A 33 -11.33 6.41 14.80
CA GLY A 33 -11.40 4.97 15.03
C GLY A 33 -11.73 4.17 13.77
N GLY A 34 -11.55 2.85 13.88
CA GLY A 34 -11.59 1.94 12.73
C GLY A 34 -12.95 1.68 12.11
N GLY A 35 -14.04 2.13 12.74
CA GLY A 35 -15.40 2.07 12.18
C GLY A 35 -15.69 3.17 11.15
N GLU A 36 -15.14 4.37 11.36
CA GLU A 36 -15.48 5.57 10.58
C GLU A 36 -14.49 5.83 9.44
N ALA A 37 -13.23 5.46 9.61
CA ALA A 37 -12.20 5.63 8.58
C ALA A 37 -11.44 4.32 8.32
N PRO A 38 -11.05 4.03 7.06
CA PRO A 38 -10.36 2.81 6.69
C PRO A 38 -8.92 2.76 7.21
N SER A 39 -8.46 1.57 7.59
CA SER A 39 -7.06 1.38 7.97
C SER A 39 -6.13 1.49 6.75
N ILE A 40 -4.86 1.78 7.01
CA ILE A 40 -3.84 1.86 5.96
C ILE A 40 -3.66 0.54 5.18
N HIS A 41 -3.96 -0.60 5.82
CA HIS A 41 -3.97 -1.93 5.19
C HIS A 41 -5.17 -2.13 4.28
N ALA A 42 -6.34 -1.59 4.64
CA ALA A 42 -7.56 -1.68 3.83
C ALA A 42 -7.39 -0.97 2.47
N LEU A 43 -6.57 0.08 2.45
CA LEU A 43 -6.28 0.86 1.24
C LEU A 43 -5.04 0.37 0.46
N CYS A 44 -4.38 -0.69 0.93
CA CYS A 44 -3.18 -1.24 0.32
C CYS A 44 -3.44 -2.64 -0.27
N PRO A 45 -3.17 -2.89 -1.56
CA PRO A 45 -3.35 -4.22 -2.14
C PRO A 45 -2.47 -5.30 -1.52
N TYR A 46 -1.46 -4.91 -0.71
CA TYR A 46 -0.59 -5.86 -0.02
C TYR A 46 -1.30 -6.70 1.03
N GLY A 47 -2.21 -6.09 1.82
CA GLY A 47 -2.94 -6.85 2.84
C GLY A 47 -3.78 -7.97 2.24
N ALA A 48 -4.39 -7.72 1.07
CA ALA A 48 -5.10 -8.74 0.31
C ALA A 48 -4.19 -9.85 -0.22
N LEU A 49 -2.93 -9.55 -0.57
CA LEU A 49 -1.99 -10.57 -1.04
C LEU A 49 -1.62 -11.55 0.08
N GLU A 50 -1.40 -11.06 1.30
CA GLU A 50 -1.06 -11.92 2.44
C GLU A 50 -2.18 -12.90 2.78
N SER A 51 -3.43 -12.44 2.70
CA SER A 51 -4.58 -13.25 3.10
C SER A 51 -5.32 -13.92 1.95
N LEU A 52 -4.79 -13.81 0.72
CA LEU A 52 -5.33 -14.50 -0.44
C LEU A 52 -5.39 -16.03 -0.20
N TYR A 53 -4.43 -16.58 0.56
CA TYR A 53 -4.43 -18.00 0.91
C TYR A 53 -5.67 -18.40 1.70
N GLN A 54 -6.04 -17.65 2.73
CA GLN A 54 -7.20 -17.97 3.56
C GLN A 54 -8.50 -17.92 2.76
N VAL A 55 -8.67 -16.85 1.98
CA VAL A 55 -9.86 -16.69 1.13
C VAL A 55 -10.00 -17.85 0.13
N MET A 56 -8.90 -18.36 -0.42
CA MET A 56 -8.94 -19.46 -1.40
C MET A 56 -9.08 -20.86 -0.78
N PHE A 57 -8.54 -21.11 0.43
CA PHE A 57 -8.43 -22.47 0.97
C PHE A 57 -9.22 -22.73 2.25
N SER A 58 -9.45 -21.72 3.10
CA SER A 58 -10.25 -21.89 4.33
C SER A 58 -11.72 -21.48 4.17
N GLY A 59 -12.07 -20.79 3.07
CA GLY A 59 -13.43 -20.27 2.85
C GLY A 59 -13.85 -19.19 3.86
N THR A 60 -12.96 -18.83 4.78
CA THR A 60 -13.14 -17.82 5.82
C THR A 60 -12.42 -16.53 5.41
N PHE A 61 -13.13 -15.42 5.47
CA PHE A 61 -12.51 -14.10 5.39
C PHE A 61 -11.81 -13.82 6.73
N VAL A 62 -10.57 -13.32 6.69
CA VAL A 62 -9.91 -12.78 7.89
C VAL A 62 -10.77 -11.62 8.41
N GLU A 63 -11.04 -11.58 9.71
CA GLU A 63 -11.80 -10.52 10.40
C GLU A 63 -11.24 -9.09 10.22
N LYS A 64 -10.02 -8.95 9.68
CA LYS A 64 -9.36 -7.67 9.37
C LYS A 64 -9.35 -7.30 7.87
N ILE A 65 -9.92 -8.13 6.98
CA ILE A 65 -9.87 -7.88 5.54
C ILE A 65 -11.25 -7.63 4.97
N PHE A 66 -11.44 -6.38 4.59
CA PHE A 66 -12.62 -5.94 3.89
C PHE A 66 -12.59 -6.39 2.43
N SER A 67 -13.76 -6.65 1.88
CA SER A 67 -13.96 -6.97 0.45
C SER A 67 -13.26 -5.96 -0.48
N GLY A 68 -13.16 -4.70 -0.05
CA GLY A 68 -12.47 -3.63 -0.76
C GLY A 68 -10.98 -3.87 -1.00
N THR A 69 -10.25 -4.47 -0.05
CA THR A 69 -8.81 -4.73 -0.21
C THR A 69 -8.56 -5.74 -1.33
N LEU A 70 -9.39 -6.80 -1.42
CA LEU A 70 -9.34 -7.78 -2.50
C LEU A 70 -9.69 -7.14 -3.85
N ILE A 71 -10.69 -6.28 -3.88
CA ILE A 71 -11.08 -5.53 -5.08
C ILE A 71 -9.90 -4.65 -5.57
N ILE A 72 -9.21 -3.94 -4.67
CA ILE A 72 -8.00 -3.17 -5.02
C ILE A 72 -6.91 -4.09 -5.57
N LEU A 73 -6.71 -5.28 -4.99
CA LEU A 73 -5.75 -6.26 -5.50
C LEU A 73 -6.12 -6.71 -6.92
N VAL A 74 -7.38 -7.08 -7.16
CA VAL A 74 -7.84 -7.52 -8.50
C VAL A 74 -7.67 -6.41 -9.54
N ILE A 75 -8.10 -5.19 -9.22
CA ILE A 75 -7.98 -4.02 -10.11
C ILE A 75 -6.50 -3.74 -10.41
N SER A 76 -5.65 -3.75 -9.39
CA SER A 76 -4.21 -3.49 -9.55
C SER A 76 -3.49 -4.60 -10.32
N VAL A 77 -3.90 -5.87 -10.19
CA VAL A 77 -3.44 -6.98 -11.02
C VAL A 77 -3.88 -6.82 -12.47
N ALA A 78 -5.14 -6.44 -12.72
CA ALA A 78 -5.62 -6.15 -14.07
C ALA A 78 -4.83 -5.01 -14.74
N ILE A 79 -4.58 -3.93 -13.98
CA ILE A 79 -3.69 -2.84 -14.41
C ILE A 79 -2.26 -3.38 -14.67
N ALA A 80 -1.76 -4.31 -13.85
CA ALA A 80 -0.46 -4.94 -14.04
C ALA A 80 -0.34 -5.77 -15.33
N LEU A 81 -1.42 -6.41 -15.75
CA LEU A 81 -1.51 -7.21 -16.98
C LEU A 81 -1.67 -6.34 -18.25
N ILE A 82 -2.33 -5.19 -18.16
CA ILE A 82 -2.53 -4.33 -19.33
C ILE A 82 -1.39 -3.32 -19.46
N PHE A 83 -1.05 -2.66 -18.36
CA PHE A 83 -0.17 -1.50 -18.32
C PHE A 83 1.17 -1.74 -17.61
N ARG A 84 1.56 -2.99 -17.37
CA ARG A 84 2.66 -3.38 -16.46
C ARG A 84 2.44 -2.78 -15.06
N ARG A 85 3.49 -2.65 -14.26
CA ARG A 85 3.46 -2.13 -12.88
C ARG A 85 3.17 -0.61 -12.77
N SER A 86 2.30 -0.07 -13.62
CA SER A 86 1.90 1.34 -13.67
C SER A 86 1.26 1.81 -12.36
N PHE A 87 0.55 0.93 -11.63
CA PHE A 87 0.06 1.19 -10.27
C PHE A 87 1.19 1.71 -9.35
N CYS A 88 2.35 1.03 -9.32
CA CYS A 88 3.50 1.45 -8.52
C CYS A 88 4.08 2.81 -8.96
N GLY A 89 3.90 3.20 -10.22
CA GLY A 89 4.46 4.40 -10.82
C GLY A 89 3.55 5.63 -10.83
N LEU A 90 2.24 5.43 -10.65
CA LEU A 90 1.20 6.45 -10.81
C LEU A 90 0.25 6.59 -9.59
N ILE A 91 0.04 5.52 -8.80
CA ILE A 91 -0.99 5.49 -7.74
C ILE A 91 -0.38 5.17 -6.36
N CYS A 92 0.55 4.22 -6.27
CA CYS A 92 1.05 3.71 -5.00
C CYS A 92 1.64 4.81 -4.08
N PRO A 93 1.04 5.07 -2.89
CA PRO A 93 1.46 6.14 -1.98
C PRO A 93 2.82 5.84 -1.34
N PHE A 94 3.11 4.59 -0.97
CA PHE A 94 4.42 4.25 -0.41
C PHE A 94 5.56 4.41 -1.43
N GLY A 95 5.27 4.13 -2.70
CA GLY A 95 6.19 4.41 -3.79
C GLY A 95 6.37 5.90 -4.05
N ALA A 96 5.33 6.71 -3.84
CA ALA A 96 5.39 8.17 -3.89
C ALA A 96 6.30 8.71 -2.78
N LEU A 97 6.09 8.28 -1.54
CA LEU A 97 6.87 8.67 -0.37
C LEU A 97 8.38 8.47 -0.61
N GLN A 98 8.78 7.27 -1.05
CA GLN A 98 10.20 7.00 -1.36
C GLN A 98 10.74 7.82 -2.53
N GLU A 99 9.92 8.11 -3.55
CA GLU A 99 10.37 8.93 -4.67
C GLU A 99 10.51 10.42 -4.29
N PHE A 100 9.66 10.94 -3.40
CA PHE A 100 9.80 12.29 -2.85
C PHE A 100 11.05 12.40 -1.98
N PHE A 101 11.33 11.42 -1.12
CA PHE A 101 12.60 11.37 -0.39
C PHE A 101 13.80 11.31 -1.36
N GLY A 102 13.72 10.55 -2.46
CA GLY A 102 14.76 10.57 -3.49
C GLY A 102 14.96 11.92 -4.18
N ILE A 103 13.89 12.71 -4.37
CA ILE A 103 13.97 14.09 -4.88
C ILE A 103 14.63 15.01 -3.86
N ILE A 104 14.23 14.92 -2.59
CA ILE A 104 14.82 15.68 -1.48
C ILE A 104 16.30 15.36 -1.36
N GLY A 105 16.68 14.08 -1.35
CA GLY A 105 18.07 13.64 -1.28
C GLY A 105 18.92 14.16 -2.45
N LYS A 106 18.41 14.14 -3.68
CA LYS A 106 19.11 14.77 -4.83
C LYS A 106 19.34 16.27 -4.64
N LYS A 107 18.41 16.97 -3.99
CA LYS A 107 18.53 18.39 -3.69
C LYS A 107 19.54 18.65 -2.58
N ILE A 108 19.54 17.83 -1.52
CA ILE A 108 20.47 17.91 -0.38
C ILE A 108 21.91 17.58 -0.82
N PHE A 109 22.11 16.41 -1.42
CA PHE A 109 23.44 15.90 -1.77
C PHE A 109 23.96 16.39 -3.13
N LYS A 110 23.15 17.16 -3.88
CA LYS A 110 23.44 17.68 -5.23
C LYS A 110 23.90 16.62 -6.25
N LYS A 111 23.71 15.34 -5.94
CA LYS A 111 24.12 14.18 -6.72
C LYS A 111 23.06 13.11 -6.64
N ARG A 112 22.93 12.32 -7.70
CA ARG A 112 22.14 11.09 -7.69
C ARG A 112 23.08 9.92 -7.42
N PHE A 113 22.98 9.30 -6.24
CA PHE A 113 23.69 8.05 -5.99
C PHE A 113 23.06 6.93 -6.82
N VAL A 114 23.91 6.10 -7.42
CA VAL A 114 23.51 4.95 -8.22
C VAL A 114 24.39 3.80 -7.79
N VAL A 115 23.76 2.73 -7.31
CA VAL A 115 24.47 1.51 -6.90
C VAL A 115 25.07 0.84 -8.15
N PRO A 116 26.33 0.38 -8.12
CA PRO A 116 26.93 -0.36 -9.23
C PRO A 116 26.09 -1.57 -9.64
N GLU A 117 26.00 -1.84 -10.93
CA GLU A 117 25.12 -2.88 -11.49
C GLU A 117 25.43 -4.29 -10.97
N LYS A 118 26.70 -4.57 -10.64
CA LYS A 118 27.15 -5.84 -10.07
C LYS A 118 26.52 -6.12 -8.69
N ILE A 119 26.18 -5.06 -7.94
CA ILE A 119 25.56 -5.14 -6.61
C ILE A 119 24.04 -4.96 -6.73
N ASP A 120 23.59 -4.00 -7.55
CA ASP A 120 22.16 -3.69 -7.72
C ASP A 120 21.35 -4.88 -8.29
N LYS A 121 21.91 -5.64 -9.24
CA LYS A 121 21.21 -6.80 -9.82
C LYS A 121 20.93 -7.93 -8.82
N PRO A 122 21.93 -8.49 -8.10
CA PRO A 122 21.66 -9.55 -7.13
C PRO A 122 20.78 -9.06 -5.98
N MET A 123 20.99 -7.84 -5.48
CA MET A 123 20.17 -7.29 -4.39
C MET A 123 18.69 -7.14 -4.77
N ARG A 124 18.35 -6.91 -6.05
CA ARG A 124 16.95 -6.88 -6.50
C ARG A 124 16.24 -8.23 -6.39
N TYR A 125 16.96 -9.34 -6.23
CA TYR A 125 16.33 -10.64 -6.00
C TYR A 125 15.89 -10.82 -4.55
N LEU A 126 16.39 -10.02 -3.61
CA LEU A 126 16.04 -10.12 -2.19
C LEU A 126 14.53 -9.98 -1.95
N LYS A 127 13.83 -9.08 -2.66
CA LYS A 127 12.36 -8.96 -2.55
C LYS A 127 11.57 -10.20 -2.98
N TYR A 128 12.17 -11.11 -3.75
CA TYR A 128 11.53 -12.39 -4.08
C TYR A 128 11.70 -13.38 -2.92
N VAL A 129 12.82 -13.31 -2.21
CA VAL A 129 13.00 -14.02 -0.93
C VAL A 129 12.00 -13.48 0.10
N VAL A 130 11.89 -12.16 0.24
CA VAL A 130 10.88 -11.53 1.13
C VAL A 130 9.47 -11.99 0.75
N LEU A 131 9.11 -11.98 -0.54
CA LEU A 131 7.81 -12.48 -1.00
C LEU A 131 7.59 -13.96 -0.63
N ALA A 132 8.58 -14.83 -0.84
CA ALA A 132 8.47 -16.25 -0.50
C ALA A 132 8.30 -16.47 1.02
N VAL A 133 9.06 -15.74 1.83
CA VAL A 133 8.96 -15.76 3.30
C VAL A 133 7.59 -15.25 3.75
N THR A 134 7.14 -14.10 3.22
CA THR A 134 5.81 -13.55 3.48
C THR A 134 4.71 -14.56 3.21
N LEU A 135 4.72 -15.19 2.03
CA LEU A 135 3.70 -16.17 1.66
C LEU A 135 3.77 -17.44 2.54
N TYR A 136 4.96 -17.91 2.87
CA TYR A 136 5.15 -19.08 3.74
C TYR A 136 4.63 -18.85 5.17
N PHE A 137 4.97 -17.70 5.78
CA PHE A 137 4.50 -17.41 7.13
C PHE A 137 3.04 -16.97 7.17
N ALA A 138 2.54 -16.26 6.15
CA ALA A 138 1.11 -15.97 6.02
C ALA A 138 0.30 -17.28 5.92
N TRP A 139 0.85 -18.29 5.22
CA TRP A 139 0.28 -19.63 5.19
C TRP A 139 0.26 -20.30 6.57
N LYS A 140 1.37 -20.24 7.31
CA LYS A 140 1.51 -20.91 8.62
C LYS A 140 0.72 -20.26 9.75
N THR A 141 0.65 -18.94 9.78
CA THR A 141 0.08 -18.17 10.89
C THR A 141 -1.39 -17.83 10.69
N ALA A 142 -1.93 -18.05 9.49
CA ALA A 142 -3.28 -17.63 9.12
C ALA A 142 -3.59 -16.18 9.58
N GLY A 143 -2.63 -15.26 9.39
CA GLY A 143 -2.80 -13.85 9.76
C GLY A 143 -1.85 -12.91 9.02
N LEU A 144 -1.96 -11.61 9.31
CA LEU A 144 -1.06 -10.56 8.82
C LEU A 144 0.24 -10.55 9.64
N TRP A 145 1.06 -11.61 9.54
CA TRP A 145 2.27 -11.75 10.35
C TRP A 145 3.31 -10.65 10.12
N VAL A 146 3.30 -10.01 8.94
CA VAL A 146 4.23 -8.91 8.61
C VAL A 146 3.81 -7.61 9.27
N ASN A 147 2.59 -7.48 9.76
CA ASN A 147 2.05 -6.23 10.31
C ASN A 147 3.01 -5.47 11.27
N PRO A 148 3.64 -6.10 12.29
CA PRO A 148 4.60 -5.41 13.18
C PRO A 148 5.92 -5.02 12.48
N TYR A 149 6.23 -5.65 11.35
CA TYR A 149 7.43 -5.41 10.54
C TYR A 149 7.16 -4.54 9.30
N ASP A 150 5.90 -4.25 8.97
CA ASP A 150 5.53 -3.53 7.76
C ASP A 150 5.81 -2.03 7.96
N PRO A 151 6.78 -1.44 7.22
CA PRO A 151 7.05 -0.01 7.31
C PRO A 151 5.86 0.86 6.89
N TRP A 152 4.96 0.34 6.05
CA TRP A 152 3.75 1.03 5.65
C TRP A 152 2.69 1.01 6.76
N ALA A 153 2.57 -0.09 7.50
CA ALA A 153 1.79 -0.14 8.73
C ALA A 153 2.31 0.87 9.75
N ALA A 154 3.61 0.83 10.04
CA ALA A 154 4.24 1.74 10.98
C ALA A 154 4.02 3.21 10.60
N TYR A 155 4.10 3.55 9.30
CA TYR A 155 3.78 4.90 8.80
C TYR A 155 2.37 5.35 9.18
N GLY A 156 1.40 4.45 9.13
CA GLY A 156 0.01 4.75 9.48
C GLY A 156 -0.28 4.86 10.98
N HIS A 157 0.59 4.32 11.82
CA HIS A 157 0.48 4.44 13.27
C HIS A 157 1.30 5.60 13.86
N ILE A 158 2.04 6.36 13.02
CA ILE A 158 2.76 7.57 13.48
C ILE A 158 1.82 8.59 14.14
N SER A 159 0.59 8.73 13.64
CA SER A 159 -0.38 9.68 14.19
C SER A 159 -1.04 9.24 15.49
N GLU A 160 -0.86 7.98 15.91
CA GLU A 160 -1.41 7.46 17.17
C GLU A 160 -0.61 7.94 18.39
N GLY A 161 0.63 8.39 18.18
CA GLY A 161 1.52 8.88 19.23
C GLY A 161 2.80 8.05 19.36
N ILE A 162 3.81 8.62 20.00
CA ILE A 162 5.13 7.98 20.14
C ILE A 162 5.05 6.74 21.05
N SER A 163 4.26 6.76 22.11
CA SER A 163 4.12 5.62 23.03
C SER A 163 3.60 4.35 22.33
N ALA A 164 2.44 4.44 21.66
CA ALA A 164 1.83 3.32 20.94
C ALA A 164 2.75 2.77 19.83
N LEU A 165 3.49 3.66 19.15
CA LEU A 165 4.44 3.28 18.12
C LEU A 165 5.60 2.44 18.68
N PHE A 166 6.09 2.75 19.88
CA PHE A 166 7.21 2.03 20.51
C PHE A 166 6.79 0.69 21.13
N GLU A 167 5.52 0.54 21.51
CA GLU A 167 4.98 -0.70 22.08
C GLU A 167 4.65 -1.73 21.00
N GLU A 168 3.93 -1.33 19.94
CA GLU A 168 3.39 -2.27 18.95
C GLU A 168 4.16 -2.29 17.61
N TYR A 169 4.75 -1.16 17.20
CA TYR A 169 5.30 -0.97 15.84
C TYR A 169 6.78 -0.56 15.80
N LEU A 170 7.52 -0.75 16.88
CA LEU A 170 8.91 -0.29 17.00
C LEU A 170 9.80 -0.80 15.85
N ILE A 171 9.69 -2.09 15.55
CA ILE A 171 10.52 -2.74 14.52
C ILE A 171 10.15 -2.19 13.13
N GLY A 172 8.85 -2.14 12.80
CA GLY A 172 8.35 -1.54 11.57
C GLY A 172 8.76 -0.08 11.42
N PHE A 173 8.80 0.70 12.50
CA PHE A 173 9.23 2.09 12.50
C PHE A 173 10.74 2.24 12.22
N ILE A 174 11.58 1.42 12.86
CA ILE A 174 13.02 1.39 12.58
C ILE A 174 13.27 1.04 11.10
N ILE A 175 12.55 0.04 10.58
CA ILE A 175 12.60 -0.34 9.17
C ILE A 175 12.16 0.82 8.27
N LEU A 176 11.07 1.51 8.61
CA LEU A 176 10.58 2.68 7.87
C LEU A 176 11.66 3.78 7.80
N ILE A 177 12.25 4.15 8.92
CA ILE A 177 13.32 5.17 8.96
C ILE A 177 14.52 4.74 8.12
N ALA A 178 14.97 3.49 8.24
CA ALA A 178 16.06 2.95 7.43
C ALA A 178 15.73 3.01 5.92
N ILE A 179 14.49 2.70 5.53
CA ILE A 179 14.02 2.79 4.14
C ILE A 179 13.98 4.23 3.64
N LEU A 180 13.52 5.17 4.46
CA LEU A 180 13.45 6.58 4.10
C LEU A 180 14.84 7.18 3.91
N ILE A 181 15.77 6.89 4.83
CA ILE A 181 17.20 7.25 4.70
C ILE A 181 17.80 6.60 3.45
N GLY A 182 17.55 5.30 3.25
CA GLY A 182 17.98 4.60 2.04
C GLY A 182 17.42 5.22 0.76
N SER A 183 16.18 5.74 0.82
CA SER A 183 15.52 6.40 -0.30
C SER A 183 16.02 7.82 -0.57
N LEU A 184 16.54 8.53 0.44
CA LEU A 184 17.27 9.80 0.23
C LEU A 184 18.52 9.56 -0.64
N LEU A 185 19.23 8.45 -0.40
CA LEU A 185 20.44 8.12 -1.14
C LEU A 185 20.11 7.49 -2.50
N TYR A 186 19.25 6.47 -2.51
CA TYR A 186 18.92 5.68 -3.69
C TYR A 186 17.41 5.59 -3.91
N ASP A 187 16.91 6.28 -4.94
CA ASP A 187 15.48 6.39 -5.26
C ASP A 187 14.73 5.06 -5.10
N ARG A 188 13.60 5.04 -4.38
CA ARG A 188 12.75 3.84 -4.25
C ARG A 188 13.51 2.60 -3.76
N PHE A 189 14.37 2.77 -2.74
CA PHE A 189 15.22 1.71 -2.18
C PHE A 189 14.42 0.46 -1.82
N PHE A 190 13.33 0.61 -1.05
CA PHE A 190 12.49 -0.52 -0.66
C PHE A 190 11.80 -1.17 -1.85
N CYS A 191 11.25 -0.39 -2.79
CA CYS A 191 10.62 -0.98 -3.99
C CYS A 191 11.58 -1.80 -4.86
N LYS A 192 12.89 -1.51 -4.82
CA LYS A 192 13.92 -2.24 -5.57
C LYS A 192 14.33 -3.53 -4.87
N TYR A 193 14.52 -3.49 -3.55
CA TYR A 193 15.19 -4.57 -2.82
C TYR A 193 14.32 -5.38 -1.87
N LEU A 194 13.25 -4.80 -1.30
CA LEU A 194 12.53 -5.43 -0.19
C LEU A 194 11.03 -5.60 -0.43
N CYS A 195 10.42 -4.80 -1.30
CA CYS A 195 8.97 -4.77 -1.49
C CYS A 195 8.40 -6.08 -2.09
N PRO A 196 7.62 -6.88 -1.33
CA PRO A 196 7.03 -8.14 -1.80
C PRO A 196 5.94 -7.90 -2.86
N MET A 197 5.11 -6.86 -2.71
CA MET A 197 4.19 -6.45 -3.78
C MET A 197 4.93 -6.07 -5.07
N GLY A 198 6.13 -5.53 -4.93
CA GLY A 198 6.96 -5.16 -6.06
C GLY A 198 7.45 -6.37 -6.87
N SER A 199 7.83 -7.46 -6.21
CA SER A 199 8.20 -8.72 -6.86
C SER A 199 6.96 -9.41 -7.43
N PHE A 200 5.84 -9.44 -6.70
CA PHE A 200 4.57 -10.00 -7.18
C PHE A 200 4.10 -9.36 -8.49
N TYR A 201 3.93 -8.04 -8.54
CA TYR A 201 3.61 -7.36 -9.80
C TYR A 201 4.74 -7.43 -10.82
N GLY A 202 6.00 -7.60 -10.38
CA GLY A 202 7.15 -7.90 -11.24
C GLY A 202 6.92 -9.15 -12.08
N LEU A 203 6.49 -10.24 -11.45
CA LEU A 203 6.15 -11.50 -12.11
C LEU A 203 4.97 -11.34 -13.06
N ILE A 204 3.87 -10.76 -12.59
CA ILE A 204 2.66 -10.54 -13.40
C ILE A 204 2.96 -9.66 -14.62
N SER A 205 3.75 -8.59 -14.44
CA SER A 205 4.06 -7.66 -15.52
C SER A 205 4.92 -8.23 -16.66
N LYS A 206 5.46 -9.45 -16.50
CA LYS A 206 6.10 -10.18 -17.61
C LYS A 206 5.08 -10.64 -18.65
N LEU A 207 3.84 -10.91 -18.21
CA LEU A 207 2.71 -11.29 -19.06
C LEU A 207 1.98 -10.09 -19.66
N SER A 208 2.45 -8.87 -19.36
CA SER A 208 1.74 -7.66 -19.73
C SER A 208 1.69 -7.42 -21.24
N LEU A 209 0.53 -6.98 -21.73
CA LEU A 209 0.31 -6.57 -23.12
C LEU A 209 1.03 -5.28 -23.49
N GLY A 210 1.24 -4.39 -22.51
CA GLY A 210 1.92 -3.11 -22.67
C GLY A 210 3.44 -3.19 -22.49
N LYS A 211 4.20 -2.52 -23.36
CA LYS A 211 5.68 -2.40 -23.26
C LYS A 211 6.20 -1.10 -23.83
N ILE A 212 7.33 -0.63 -23.29
CA ILE A 212 8.08 0.50 -23.86
C ILE A 212 9.05 -0.04 -24.90
N VAL A 213 9.01 0.51 -26.10
CA VAL A 213 9.83 0.11 -27.23
C VAL A 213 10.67 1.29 -27.71
N ARG A 214 11.95 1.04 -27.97
CA ARG A 214 12.93 1.99 -28.48
C ARG A 214 13.19 1.72 -29.96
N ASN A 215 13.09 2.76 -30.78
CA ASN A 215 13.55 2.76 -32.16
C ASN A 215 15.03 3.18 -32.20
N GLU A 216 15.91 2.22 -32.49
CA GLU A 216 17.36 2.40 -32.47
C GLU A 216 17.84 3.34 -33.58
N ASN A 217 17.22 3.28 -34.76
CA ASN A 217 17.57 4.11 -35.93
C ASN A 217 17.35 5.61 -35.66
N SER A 218 16.32 5.94 -34.89
CA SER A 218 16.02 7.33 -34.52
C SER A 218 16.77 7.83 -33.27
N CYS A 219 17.44 6.93 -32.53
CA CYS A 219 17.98 7.24 -31.22
C CYS A 219 19.38 7.86 -31.30
N VAL A 220 19.53 9.06 -30.74
CA VAL A 220 20.80 9.80 -30.66
C VAL A 220 21.68 9.42 -29.45
N ASN A 221 21.37 8.32 -28.76
CA ASN A 221 22.14 7.77 -27.63
C ASN A 221 22.49 8.74 -26.47
N CYS A 222 21.71 9.83 -26.29
CA CYS A 222 21.90 10.84 -25.24
C CYS A 222 21.74 10.35 -23.78
N ASN A 223 21.30 9.10 -23.58
CA ASN A 223 21.12 8.45 -22.27
C ASN A 223 20.13 9.14 -21.29
N LEU A 224 19.38 10.16 -21.73
CA LEU A 224 18.40 10.87 -20.89
C LEU A 224 17.28 9.97 -20.38
N CYS A 225 16.85 8.99 -21.18
CA CYS A 225 15.82 8.03 -20.79
C CYS A 225 16.25 7.18 -19.58
N SER A 226 17.48 6.67 -19.56
CA SER A 226 18.05 5.93 -18.42
C SER A 226 18.24 6.85 -17.21
N LYS A 227 18.76 8.06 -17.41
CA LYS A 227 18.92 9.07 -16.34
C LYS A 227 17.57 9.49 -15.74
N SER A 228 16.48 9.44 -16.49
CA SER A 228 15.13 9.78 -16.00
C SER A 228 14.40 8.62 -15.30
N CYS A 229 14.90 7.38 -15.41
CA CYS A 229 14.23 6.23 -14.84
C CYS A 229 14.37 6.20 -13.31
N PRO A 230 13.28 6.23 -12.52
CA PRO A 230 13.38 6.15 -11.05
C PRO A 230 13.87 4.77 -10.58
N MET A 231 13.68 3.74 -11.41
CA MET A 231 14.11 2.36 -11.12
C MET A 231 15.54 2.05 -11.61
N ASN A 232 16.27 3.03 -12.14
CA ASN A 232 17.64 2.91 -12.64
C ASN A 232 17.83 1.88 -13.76
N ILE A 233 16.79 1.65 -14.57
CA ILE A 233 16.85 0.76 -15.75
C ILE A 233 17.66 1.46 -16.85
N LYS A 234 18.58 0.72 -17.49
CA LYS A 234 19.35 1.18 -18.66
C LYS A 234 18.50 1.18 -19.93
N VAL A 235 17.50 2.06 -19.99
CA VAL A 235 16.53 2.19 -21.10
C VAL A 235 17.23 2.43 -22.44
N SER A 236 18.34 3.18 -22.45
CA SER A 236 19.11 3.47 -23.67
C SER A 236 19.76 2.25 -24.32
N LYS A 237 19.98 1.17 -23.56
CA LYS A 237 20.64 -0.06 -24.02
C LYS A 237 19.66 -1.18 -24.40
N ALA A 238 18.36 -0.94 -24.28
CA ALA A 238 17.34 -1.95 -24.52
C ALA A 238 16.42 -1.54 -25.67
N LYS A 239 16.25 -2.42 -26.66
CA LYS A 239 15.27 -2.26 -27.74
C LYS A 239 13.84 -2.34 -27.21
N GLU A 240 13.59 -3.29 -26.31
CA GLU A 240 12.32 -3.42 -25.59
C GLU A 240 12.58 -3.48 -24.08
N ILE A 241 11.80 -2.73 -23.31
CA ILE A 241 11.91 -2.75 -21.85
C ILE A 241 11.14 -3.95 -21.32
N LYS A 242 11.83 -5.08 -21.12
CA LYS A 242 11.24 -6.32 -20.56
C LYS A 242 11.48 -6.52 -19.07
N SER A 243 12.21 -5.62 -18.42
CA SER A 243 12.55 -5.74 -17.00
C SER A 243 11.31 -5.75 -16.10
N ALA A 244 11.27 -6.70 -15.15
CA ALA A 244 10.27 -6.78 -14.09
C ALA A 244 10.28 -5.54 -13.16
N GLU A 245 11.37 -4.76 -13.19
CA GLU A 245 11.53 -3.53 -12.42
C GLU A 245 10.80 -2.33 -13.03
N CYS A 246 10.32 -2.44 -14.28
CA CYS A 246 9.69 -1.32 -14.97
C CYS A 246 8.33 -1.00 -14.36
N ILE A 247 8.25 0.12 -13.64
CA ILE A 247 7.00 0.66 -13.06
C ILE A 247 6.12 1.42 -14.06
N SER A 248 6.41 1.33 -15.37
CA SER A 248 5.58 1.91 -16.44
C SER A 248 5.19 3.39 -16.25
N CYS A 249 6.03 4.16 -15.56
CA CYS A 249 5.74 5.54 -15.15
C CYS A 249 5.85 6.58 -16.28
N GLN A 250 6.13 6.15 -17.50
CA GLN A 250 6.30 6.96 -18.71
C GLN A 250 7.40 8.04 -18.66
N SER A 251 8.17 8.14 -17.57
CA SER A 251 9.22 9.17 -17.41
C SER A 251 10.28 9.11 -18.50
N CYS A 252 10.67 7.92 -18.95
CA CYS A 252 11.66 7.75 -20.02
C CYS A 252 11.13 8.15 -21.40
N VAL A 253 9.86 7.88 -21.69
CA VAL A 253 9.18 8.31 -22.93
C VAL A 253 9.06 9.84 -22.96
N LEU A 254 8.60 10.44 -21.85
CA LEU A 254 8.42 11.89 -21.73
C LEU A 254 9.74 12.67 -21.75
N SER A 255 10.83 12.07 -21.27
CA SER A 255 12.16 12.71 -21.24
C SER A 255 12.95 12.53 -22.56
N CYS A 256 12.43 11.76 -23.52
CA CYS A 256 13.10 11.57 -24.80
C CYS A 256 13.01 12.85 -25.66
N PRO A 257 14.13 13.43 -26.13
CA PRO A 257 14.12 14.66 -26.92
C PRO A 257 13.62 14.43 -28.36
N LYS A 258 13.86 13.23 -28.92
CA LYS A 258 13.45 12.86 -30.28
C LYS A 258 12.09 12.17 -30.23
N LYS A 259 11.08 12.77 -30.88
CA LYS A 259 9.72 12.21 -30.97
C LYS A 259 9.73 10.87 -31.69
N GLY A 260 8.92 9.91 -31.23
CA GLY A 260 8.81 8.58 -31.85
C GLY A 260 9.96 7.61 -31.56
N THR A 261 11.03 8.06 -30.89
CA THR A 261 12.17 7.19 -30.55
C THR A 261 11.86 6.24 -29.40
N LEU A 262 11.09 6.68 -28.41
CA LEU A 262 10.60 5.84 -27.32
C LEU A 262 9.08 5.94 -27.31
N GLU A 263 8.42 4.80 -27.39
CA GLU A 263 6.96 4.73 -27.43
C GLU A 263 6.46 3.68 -26.45
N TYR A 264 5.31 3.95 -25.84
CA TYR A 264 4.55 2.94 -25.14
C TYR A 264 3.64 2.23 -26.14
N LYS A 265 3.77 0.91 -26.27
CA LYS A 265 2.97 0.08 -27.18
C LYS A 265 2.11 -0.89 -26.40
N VAL A 266 0.84 -1.01 -26.78
CA VAL A 266 -0.04 -2.09 -26.35
C VAL A 266 -0.24 -3.01 -27.54
N LYS A 267 0.22 -4.26 -27.43
CA LYS A 267 0.43 -5.16 -28.58
C LYS A 267 1.32 -4.45 -29.63
N ASN A 268 0.74 -3.99 -30.74
CA ASN A 268 1.46 -3.32 -31.83
C ASN A 268 1.09 -1.84 -32.02
N LYS A 269 0.15 -1.30 -31.23
CA LYS A 269 -0.31 0.10 -31.37
C LYS A 269 0.42 1.02 -30.40
N SER A 270 0.96 2.13 -30.91
CA SER A 270 1.58 3.17 -30.08
C SER A 270 0.51 3.98 -29.36
N VAL A 271 0.66 4.13 -28.04
CA VAL A 271 -0.27 4.85 -27.16
C VAL A 271 0.46 6.03 -26.53
N LYS A 272 -0.16 7.20 -26.55
CA LYS A 272 0.43 8.42 -25.96
C LYS A 272 0.50 8.28 -24.42
N PRO A 273 1.57 8.78 -23.77
CA PRO A 273 1.69 8.72 -22.30
C PRO A 273 0.50 9.27 -21.52
N ALA A 274 -0.12 10.37 -22.00
CA ALA A 274 -1.31 10.96 -21.37
C ALA A 274 -2.49 9.98 -21.34
N ILE A 275 -2.71 9.23 -22.44
CA ILE A 275 -3.78 8.24 -22.54
C ILE A 275 -3.49 7.08 -21.59
N VAL A 276 -2.23 6.63 -21.47
CA VAL A 276 -1.85 5.58 -20.51
C VAL A 276 -2.17 6.01 -19.07
N ILE A 277 -1.79 7.24 -18.69
CA ILE A 277 -2.07 7.76 -17.35
C ILE A 277 -3.58 7.84 -17.11
N LEU A 278 -4.34 8.39 -18.06
CA LEU A 278 -5.79 8.51 -17.97
C LEU A 278 -6.48 7.15 -17.84
N LEU A 279 -6.11 6.18 -18.68
CA LEU A 279 -6.70 4.83 -18.65
C LEU A 279 -6.40 4.12 -17.33
N VAL A 280 -5.17 4.24 -16.79
CA VAL A 280 -4.82 3.64 -15.49
C VAL A 280 -5.67 4.24 -14.37
N LEU A 281 -5.84 5.56 -14.35
CA LEU A 281 -6.69 6.23 -13.34
C LEU A 281 -8.17 5.88 -13.51
N LEU A 282 -8.68 5.86 -14.75
CA LEU A 282 -10.07 5.52 -15.04
C LEU A 282 -10.37 4.08 -14.66
N ILE A 283 -9.50 3.12 -14.99
CA ILE A 283 -9.69 1.72 -14.59
C ILE A 283 -9.65 1.61 -13.07
N PHE A 284 -8.71 2.30 -12.40
CA PHE A 284 -8.58 2.22 -10.96
C PHE A 284 -9.81 2.79 -10.23
N PHE A 285 -10.12 4.06 -10.47
CA PHE A 285 -11.23 4.74 -9.79
C PHE A 285 -12.60 4.35 -10.33
N GLY A 286 -12.71 4.08 -11.63
CA GLY A 286 -13.95 3.63 -12.25
C GLY A 286 -14.37 2.26 -11.73
N ALA A 287 -13.43 1.33 -11.55
CA ALA A 287 -13.76 0.03 -10.96
C ALA A 287 -14.10 0.14 -9.46
N ILE A 288 -13.37 0.95 -8.68
CA ILE A 288 -13.74 1.24 -7.28
C ILE A 288 -15.15 1.88 -7.20
N GLY A 289 -15.44 2.88 -8.03
CA GLY A 289 -16.75 3.53 -8.08
C GLY A 289 -17.87 2.54 -8.44
N ALA A 290 -17.67 1.73 -9.48
CA ALA A 290 -18.64 0.71 -9.89
C ALA A 290 -18.89 -0.32 -8.78
N THR A 291 -17.82 -0.82 -8.14
CA THR A 291 -17.93 -1.79 -7.04
C THR A 291 -18.53 -1.19 -5.77
N LYS A 292 -18.37 0.11 -5.54
CA LYS A 292 -19.03 0.84 -4.44
C LYS A 292 -20.53 0.98 -4.68
N VAL A 293 -20.96 1.27 -5.91
CA VAL A 293 -22.39 1.42 -6.26
C VAL A 293 -23.16 0.11 -6.06
N ILE A 294 -22.55 -1.03 -6.37
CA ILE A 294 -23.15 -2.36 -6.17
C ILE A 294 -22.98 -2.90 -4.74
N GLY A 295 -22.45 -2.09 -3.80
CA GLY A 295 -22.28 -2.47 -2.40
C GLY A 295 -21.15 -3.48 -2.11
N MET A 296 -20.34 -3.84 -3.11
CA MET A 296 -19.26 -4.83 -2.95
C MET A 296 -17.98 -4.20 -2.35
N TYR A 297 -17.74 -2.92 -2.56
CA TYR A 297 -16.54 -2.24 -2.07
C TYR A 297 -16.75 -1.66 -0.67
N GLN A 298 -16.26 -2.40 0.32
CA GLN A 298 -16.21 -1.96 1.73
C GLN A 298 -14.75 -1.91 2.16
N VAL A 299 -14.35 -0.85 2.85
CA VAL A 299 -12.99 -0.67 3.41
C VAL A 299 -13.00 -0.31 4.90
N THR A 300 -14.20 -0.17 5.45
CA THR A 300 -14.51 -0.04 6.86
C THR A 300 -15.42 -1.20 7.26
N PRO A 301 -15.43 -1.59 8.54
CA PRO A 301 -16.32 -2.63 9.03
C PRO A 301 -17.78 -2.18 8.91
N SER A 302 -18.66 -3.16 8.69
CA SER A 302 -20.11 -2.93 8.75
C SER A 302 -20.48 -2.39 10.14
N LYS A 303 -21.40 -1.42 10.19
CA LYS A 303 -21.93 -0.91 11.46
C LYS A 303 -22.56 -2.06 12.25
N ILE A 304 -22.22 -2.15 13.54
CA ILE A 304 -22.83 -3.12 14.44
C ILE A 304 -24.30 -2.70 14.63
N THR A 305 -25.20 -3.62 14.33
CA THR A 305 -26.64 -3.44 14.51
C THR A 305 -27.15 -4.46 15.53
N SER A 306 -28.38 -4.31 16.00
CA SER A 306 -29.03 -5.27 16.92
C SER A 306 -29.12 -6.70 16.37
N GLU A 307 -28.93 -6.89 15.07
CA GLU A 307 -28.90 -8.20 14.42
C GLU A 307 -27.49 -8.82 14.36
N THR A 308 -26.44 -8.01 14.54
CA THR A 308 -25.05 -8.46 14.56
C THR A 308 -24.81 -9.34 15.79
N LYS A 309 -24.23 -10.53 15.57
CA LYS A 309 -23.86 -11.45 16.65
C LYS A 309 -22.35 -11.59 16.62
N LEU A 310 -21.67 -10.85 17.48
CA LEU A 310 -20.23 -10.93 17.68
C LEU A 310 -19.90 -12.06 18.66
N THR A 311 -18.74 -12.70 18.47
CA THR A 311 -18.09 -13.46 19.53
C THR A 311 -17.09 -12.58 20.28
N PRO A 312 -16.73 -12.90 21.54
CA PRO A 312 -15.74 -12.12 22.29
C PRO A 312 -14.37 -12.01 21.61
N GLU A 313 -14.00 -12.95 20.74
CA GLU A 313 -12.77 -12.87 19.93
C GLU A 313 -12.82 -11.75 18.87
N GLU A 314 -14.01 -11.45 18.35
CA GLU A 314 -14.23 -10.47 17.26
C GLU A 314 -14.25 -9.02 17.77
N ILE A 315 -14.19 -8.83 19.10
CA ILE A 315 -14.13 -7.51 19.73
C ILE A 315 -12.81 -6.83 19.37
N LYS A 316 -12.88 -5.55 19.05
CA LYS A 316 -11.70 -4.77 18.67
C LYS A 316 -11.57 -3.55 19.56
N GLY A 317 -10.32 -3.13 19.82
CA GLY A 317 -10.02 -2.00 20.70
C GLY A 317 -10.69 -0.68 20.29
N TYR A 318 -11.07 -0.50 19.02
CA TYR A 318 -11.78 0.70 18.58
C TYR A 318 -13.30 0.67 18.83
N MET A 319 -13.87 -0.47 19.20
CA MET A 319 -15.31 -0.58 19.48
C MET A 319 -15.64 0.12 20.79
N THR A 320 -16.78 0.80 20.81
CA THR A 320 -17.34 1.42 22.02
C THR A 320 -17.98 0.38 22.93
N LEU A 321 -18.13 0.70 24.23
CA LEU A 321 -18.83 -0.19 25.18
C LEU A 321 -20.28 -0.48 24.72
N GLU A 322 -20.96 0.50 24.13
CA GLU A 322 -22.30 0.35 23.56
C GLU A 322 -22.33 -0.59 22.35
N GLU A 323 -21.35 -0.49 21.45
CA GLU A 323 -21.21 -1.40 20.31
C GLU A 323 -20.91 -2.83 20.74
N ILE A 324 -20.07 -3.00 21.76
CA ILE A 324 -19.74 -4.31 22.33
C ILE A 324 -20.98 -4.95 22.96
N ALA A 325 -21.73 -4.19 23.78
CA ALA A 325 -22.98 -4.65 24.38
C ALA A 325 -23.99 -5.08 23.30
N THR A 326 -24.17 -4.24 22.27
CA THR A 326 -25.09 -4.51 21.16
C THR A 326 -24.67 -5.76 20.37
N GLY A 327 -23.39 -5.90 20.03
CA GLY A 327 -22.90 -7.02 19.23
C GLY A 327 -22.85 -8.34 19.99
N LEU A 328 -22.56 -8.34 21.29
CA LEU A 328 -22.61 -9.54 22.14
C LEU A 328 -24.02 -9.90 22.61
N LYS A 329 -25.01 -9.03 22.37
CA LYS A 329 -26.38 -9.13 22.91
C LYS A 329 -26.40 -9.17 24.44
N LEU A 330 -25.53 -8.38 25.06
CA LEU A 330 -25.48 -8.16 26.50
C LEU A 330 -26.11 -6.83 26.86
N ASP A 331 -26.64 -6.71 28.07
CA ASP A 331 -26.98 -5.40 28.62
C ASP A 331 -25.69 -4.61 28.89
N LEU A 332 -25.73 -3.29 28.73
CA LEU A 332 -24.55 -2.45 28.93
C LEU A 332 -23.97 -2.62 30.35
N ASN A 333 -24.82 -2.81 31.37
CA ASN A 333 -24.38 -3.06 32.75
C ASN A 333 -23.62 -4.37 32.89
N GLN A 334 -23.99 -5.41 32.13
CA GLN A 334 -23.26 -6.69 32.13
C GLN A 334 -21.87 -6.55 31.52
N VAL A 335 -21.71 -5.65 30.54
CA VAL A 335 -20.40 -5.33 29.97
C VAL A 335 -19.54 -4.57 30.99
N TYR A 336 -20.10 -3.58 31.70
CA TYR A 336 -19.39 -2.89 32.78
C TYR A 336 -18.94 -3.85 33.89
N GLU A 337 -19.84 -4.74 34.34
CA GLU A 337 -19.56 -5.72 35.39
C GLU A 337 -18.48 -6.74 34.96
N LYS A 338 -18.60 -7.32 33.76
CA LYS A 338 -17.60 -8.28 33.26
C LYS A 338 -16.23 -7.66 33.06
N LEU A 339 -16.16 -6.37 32.73
CA LEU A 339 -14.89 -5.66 32.51
C LEU A 339 -14.34 -4.97 33.77
N ASP A 340 -14.99 -5.12 34.93
CA ASP A 340 -14.66 -4.43 36.18
C ASP A 340 -14.61 -2.89 36.04
N LEU A 341 -15.51 -2.33 35.22
CA LEU A 341 -15.53 -0.90 34.91
C LEU A 341 -16.56 -0.16 35.77
N PRO A 342 -16.24 1.04 36.28
CA PRO A 342 -17.23 1.87 36.95
C PRO A 342 -18.24 2.45 35.95
N ASN A 343 -19.51 2.54 36.36
CA ASN A 343 -20.60 3.14 35.57
C ASN A 343 -20.37 4.62 35.19
N SER A 344 -19.31 5.25 35.71
CA SER A 344 -18.89 6.60 35.35
C SER A 344 -18.19 6.69 33.99
N VAL A 345 -17.74 5.56 33.42
CA VAL A 345 -17.09 5.55 32.10
C VAL A 345 -18.16 5.74 31.02
N PRO A 346 -18.06 6.76 30.14
CA PRO A 346 -19.04 7.02 29.10
C PRO A 346 -19.22 5.80 28.16
N LYS A 347 -20.45 5.51 27.77
CA LYS A 347 -20.80 4.33 26.94
C LYS A 347 -20.20 4.36 25.52
N ASP A 348 -19.86 5.54 25.03
CA ASP A 348 -19.20 5.83 23.77
C ASP A 348 -17.67 5.75 23.86
N THR A 349 -17.12 5.44 25.05
CA THR A 349 -15.68 5.24 25.24
C THR A 349 -15.23 4.00 24.48
N LYS A 350 -14.17 4.13 23.67
CA LYS A 350 -13.57 3.00 22.95
C LYS A 350 -12.80 2.11 23.91
N LEU A 351 -12.84 0.80 23.70
CA LEU A 351 -12.19 -0.19 24.55
C LEU A 351 -10.68 0.09 24.76
N LYS A 352 -9.96 0.59 23.74
CA LYS A 352 -8.54 0.94 23.83
C LYS A 352 -8.24 2.22 24.59
N GLU A 353 -9.23 3.10 24.74
CA GLU A 353 -9.13 4.39 25.43
C GLU A 353 -9.42 4.24 26.94
N ILE A 354 -9.93 3.08 27.36
CA ILE A 354 -10.16 2.78 28.78
C ILE A 354 -8.86 2.80 29.59
N LYS A 355 -7.72 2.48 28.97
CA LYS A 355 -6.40 2.57 29.60
C LYS A 355 -6.04 3.97 30.11
N ASP A 356 -6.62 5.01 29.48
CA ASP A 356 -6.42 6.40 29.89
C ASP A 356 -7.17 6.74 31.19
N ILE A 357 -8.14 5.89 31.57
CA ILE A 357 -8.94 5.98 32.79
C ILE A 357 -8.45 4.97 33.84
N ILE A 358 -8.10 3.75 33.41
CA ILE A 358 -7.65 2.63 34.23
C ILE A 358 -6.30 2.14 33.67
N PRO A 359 -5.16 2.52 34.28
CA PRO A 359 -3.83 2.28 33.72
C PRO A 359 -3.47 0.81 33.42
N ASP A 360 -4.05 -0.14 34.16
CA ASP A 360 -3.79 -1.58 34.01
C ASP A 360 -4.77 -2.28 33.05
N PHE A 361 -5.55 -1.53 32.27
CA PHE A 361 -6.55 -2.12 31.37
C PHE A 361 -5.93 -2.60 30.05
N GLU A 362 -5.87 -3.92 29.85
CA GLU A 362 -5.48 -4.54 28.57
C GLU A 362 -6.69 -5.04 27.76
N VAL A 363 -6.68 -4.74 26.45
CA VAL A 363 -7.76 -5.13 25.53
C VAL A 363 -7.88 -6.65 25.37
N GLU A 364 -6.77 -7.39 25.41
CA GLU A 364 -6.82 -8.85 25.31
C GLU A 364 -7.39 -9.51 26.58
N GLU A 365 -7.05 -8.98 27.77
CA GLU A 365 -7.67 -9.43 29.03
C GLU A 365 -9.17 -9.13 29.04
N ALA A 366 -9.57 -7.95 28.53
CA ALA A 366 -10.98 -7.59 28.38
C ALA A 366 -11.75 -8.60 27.49
N LYS A 367 -11.16 -9.10 26.41
CA LYS A 367 -11.78 -10.14 25.58
C LYS A 367 -11.94 -11.44 26.34
N GLU A 368 -10.95 -11.85 27.13
CA GLU A 368 -11.06 -13.07 27.96
C GLU A 368 -12.14 -12.93 29.03
N LYS A 369 -12.23 -11.76 29.68
CA LYS A 369 -13.28 -11.47 30.67
C LYS A 369 -14.67 -11.51 30.06
N LEU A 370 -14.83 -11.07 28.81
CA LEU A 370 -16.11 -11.12 28.07
C LEU A 370 -16.48 -12.52 27.54
N LYS A 371 -15.57 -13.49 27.57
CA LYS A 371 -15.87 -14.91 27.28
C LYS A 371 -16.50 -15.65 28.45
N LYS A 372 -16.10 -15.29 29.66
CA LYS A 372 -16.73 -15.76 30.91
C LYS A 372 -18.05 -15.01 31.08
#